data_AF-A0AAE7NNF1-F1
#
_entry.id   AF-A0AAE7NNF1-F1
#
_cell.length_a   1.000
_cell.length_b   1.000
_cell.length_c   1.000
_cell.angle_alpha   90.00
_cell.angle_beta   90.00
_cell.angle_gamma   90.00
#
_symmetry.space_group_name_H-M   'P 1'
#
loop_
_entity.id
_entity.type
_entity.pdbx_description
1 polymer ?
#
loop_
_entity_poly.entity_id
_entity_poly.type
_entity_poly.pdbx_seq_one_letter_code
_entity_poly.pdbx_strand_id
1 'polypeptide(L)'
;MDQLAALNTPTSSTPSSNRIVGGRPAGCPSAFCGCGAALRVFGRIVPELNLAANWLRFPRTSPAPGMVAARRGHVFVLEQHVGGDVWMAYDANSGGHTTRIHARSLRGYTVVNPRGAEI
;
A
#
# COMPACT_ATOMS: atom_id res chain seq x y z
N MET A 1 -49.07 -12.36 -22.23
CA MET A 1 -48.46 -13.68 -21.94
C MET A 1 -47.49 -13.94 -23.07
N ASP A 2 -46.17 -13.77 -23.00
CA ASP A 2 -45.21 -13.43 -21.95
C ASP A 2 -44.00 -12.83 -22.69
N GLN A 3 -43.50 -11.67 -22.28
CA GLN A 3 -42.17 -11.22 -22.70
C GLN A 3 -41.17 -11.63 -21.62
N LEU A 4 -40.40 -12.69 -21.90
CA LEU A 4 -39.25 -13.08 -21.09
C LEU A 4 -38.09 -12.12 -21.34
N ALA A 5 -38.00 -11.06 -20.53
CA ALA A 5 -36.78 -10.26 -20.41
C ALA A 5 -35.80 -11.00 -19.49
N ALA A 6 -34.77 -11.61 -20.08
CA ALA A 6 -33.62 -12.11 -19.34
C ALA A 6 -32.88 -10.93 -18.71
N LEU A 7 -33.00 -10.78 -17.39
CA LEU A 7 -32.15 -9.92 -16.59
C LEU A 7 -30.73 -10.48 -16.63
N ASN A 8 -29.91 -10.00 -17.58
CA ASN A 8 -28.46 -10.17 -17.52
C ASN A 8 -27.96 -9.42 -16.29
N THR A 9 -27.72 -10.16 -15.21
CA THR A 9 -27.04 -9.68 -14.03
C THR A 9 -25.67 -9.16 -14.47
N PRO A 10 -25.28 -7.90 -14.19
CA PRO A 10 -23.90 -7.51 -14.38
C PRO A 10 -23.10 -8.35 -13.39
N THR A 11 -22.39 -9.36 -13.88
CA THR A 11 -21.33 -10.02 -13.14
C THR A 11 -20.40 -8.91 -12.70
N SER A 12 -20.53 -8.53 -11.43
CA SER A 12 -19.63 -7.60 -10.76
C SER A 12 -18.27 -8.26 -10.85
N SER A 13 -17.51 -7.84 -11.86
CA SER A 13 -16.13 -8.22 -12.05
C SER A 13 -15.43 -7.58 -10.87
N THR A 14 -15.35 -8.31 -9.76
CA THR A 14 -14.56 -7.89 -8.62
C THR A 14 -13.15 -7.75 -9.20
N PRO A 15 -12.60 -6.53 -9.33
CA PRO A 15 -11.27 -6.38 -9.86
C PRO A 15 -10.38 -7.26 -9.01
N SER A 16 -9.59 -8.12 -9.63
CA SER A 16 -8.61 -8.94 -8.92
C SER A 16 -7.80 -7.99 -8.06
N SER A 17 -8.06 -8.05 -6.75
CA SER A 17 -7.63 -7.03 -5.79
C SER A 17 -6.17 -7.17 -5.43
N ASN A 18 -5.39 -7.82 -6.30
CA ASN A 18 -3.98 -8.08 -6.15
C ASN A 18 -3.30 -7.98 -7.52
N ARG A 19 -2.81 -6.77 -7.82
CA ARG A 19 -2.12 -6.43 -9.07
C ARG A 19 -0.62 -6.28 -8.81
N ILE A 20 0.21 -7.06 -9.49
CA ILE A 20 1.66 -6.82 -9.51
C ILE A 20 1.93 -5.61 -10.40
N VAL A 21 2.69 -4.64 -9.89
CA VAL A 21 3.02 -3.39 -10.60
C VAL A 21 4.52 -3.16 -10.77
N GLY A 22 5.34 -4.10 -10.30
CA GLY A 22 6.79 -4.05 -10.51
C GLY A 22 7.56 -4.99 -9.58
N GLY A 23 8.89 -4.91 -9.66
CA GLY A 23 9.83 -5.58 -8.77
C GLY A 23 10.63 -4.58 -7.94
N ARG A 24 11.83 -4.98 -7.52
CA ARG A 24 12.79 -4.12 -6.82
C ARG A 24 13.23 -2.96 -7.73
N PRO A 25 13.03 -1.69 -7.34
CA PRO A 25 13.54 -0.55 -8.10
C PRO A 25 15.08 -0.51 -8.08
N ALA A 26 15.68 0.03 -9.14
CA ALA A 26 17.12 0.28 -9.16
C ALA A 26 17.53 1.22 -8.01
N GLY A 27 18.65 0.93 -7.35
CA GLY A 27 19.12 1.68 -6.16
C GLY A 27 18.47 1.28 -4.84
N CYS A 28 17.37 0.50 -4.83
CA CYS A 28 16.78 0.00 -3.59
C CYS A 28 17.50 -1.27 -3.07
N PRO A 29 17.55 -1.49 -1.74
CA PRO A 29 18.05 -2.72 -1.14
C PRO A 29 17.20 -3.95 -1.50
N SER A 30 17.64 -5.17 -1.19
CA SER A 30 16.85 -6.39 -1.43
C SER A 30 15.55 -6.44 -0.63
N ALA A 31 15.57 -5.92 0.61
CA ALA A 31 14.37 -5.66 1.39
C ALA A 31 13.84 -4.25 1.10
N PHE A 32 13.11 -4.08 -0.01
CA PHE A 32 12.78 -2.75 -0.56
C PHE A 32 11.42 -2.18 -0.16
N CYS A 33 10.77 -2.66 0.90
CA CYS A 33 9.46 -2.14 1.32
C CYS A 33 9.53 -0.64 1.67
N GLY A 34 10.53 -0.24 2.46
CA GLY A 34 10.78 1.17 2.80
C GLY A 34 11.20 2.01 1.61
N CYS A 35 12.14 1.52 0.79
CA CYS A 35 12.60 2.24 -0.39
C CYS A 35 11.47 2.48 -1.41
N GLY A 36 10.64 1.46 -1.66
CA GLY A 36 9.48 1.58 -2.56
C GLY A 36 8.42 2.54 -2.01
N ALA A 37 8.16 2.52 -0.70
CA ALA A 37 7.27 3.50 -0.08
C ALA A 37 7.82 4.94 -0.20
N ALA A 38 9.12 5.15 -0.01
CA ALA A 38 9.75 6.46 -0.16
C ALA A 38 9.63 6.99 -1.61
N LEU A 39 9.90 6.13 -2.60
CA LEU A 39 9.69 6.47 -4.01
C LEU A 39 8.23 6.83 -4.30
N ARG A 40 7.27 6.08 -3.76
CA ARG A 40 5.84 6.33 -3.97
C ARG A 40 5.36 7.65 -3.35
N VAL A 41 5.87 8.01 -2.17
CA VAL A 41 5.42 9.19 -1.40
C VAL A 41 6.18 10.47 -1.76
N PHE A 42 7.50 10.35 -1.92
CA PHE A 42 8.44 11.47 -2.07
C PHE A 42 9.06 11.60 -3.46
N GLY A 43 8.86 10.61 -4.34
CA GLY A 43 9.44 10.59 -5.68
C GLY A 43 10.95 10.34 -5.72
N ARG A 44 11.58 10.01 -4.59
CA ARG A 44 13.03 9.77 -4.48
C ARG A 44 13.34 8.69 -3.46
N ILE A 45 14.52 8.06 -3.60
CA ILE A 45 15.07 7.18 -2.56
C ILE A 45 15.50 8.05 -1.38
N VAL A 46 15.08 7.65 -0.18
CA VAL A 46 15.51 8.25 1.09
C VAL A 46 16.15 7.13 1.90
N PRO A 47 17.49 7.00 1.90
CA PRO A 47 18.20 5.87 2.52
C PRO A 47 17.80 5.59 3.98
N GLU A 48 17.55 6.65 4.74
CA GLU A 48 17.13 6.63 6.14
C GLU A 48 15.79 5.91 6.32
N LEU A 49 14.94 5.90 5.29
CA LEU A 49 13.63 5.26 5.28
C LEU A 49 13.63 3.88 4.62
N ASN A 50 14.78 3.36 4.17
CA ASN A 50 14.86 2.00 3.66
C ASN A 50 14.47 0.97 4.72
N LEU A 51 14.83 1.22 5.99
CA LEU A 51 14.42 0.39 7.12
C LEU A 51 13.00 0.74 7.56
N ALA A 52 12.07 -0.22 7.46
CA ALA A 52 10.66 -0.04 7.83
C ALA A 52 10.44 0.54 9.24
N ALA A 53 11.30 0.18 10.20
CA ALA A 53 11.20 0.70 11.58
C ALA A 53 11.39 2.22 11.67
N ASN A 54 12.14 2.85 10.76
CA ASN A 54 12.38 4.29 10.79
C ASN A 54 11.14 5.11 10.40
N TRP A 55 10.20 4.51 9.66
CA TRP A 55 8.91 5.15 9.37
C TRP A 55 8.08 5.43 10.62
N LEU A 56 8.30 4.68 11.71
CA LEU A 56 7.59 4.89 12.97
C LEU A 56 7.99 6.18 13.70
N ARG A 57 8.98 6.92 13.18
CA ARG A 57 9.38 8.25 13.68
C ARG A 57 8.42 9.35 13.22
N PHE A 58 7.69 9.14 12.13
CA PHE A 58 6.70 10.09 11.65
C PHE A 58 5.50 10.16 12.61
N PRO A 59 4.82 11.34 12.68
CA PRO A 59 3.65 11.49 13.53
C PRO A 59 2.56 10.47 13.20
N ARG A 60 1.96 9.88 14.24
CA ARG A 60 0.79 9.01 14.08
C ARG A 60 -0.40 9.82 13.58
N THR A 61 -1.23 9.21 12.73
CA THR A 61 -2.39 9.87 12.13
C THR A 61 -3.51 8.86 11.84
N SER A 62 -4.71 9.37 11.58
CA SER A 62 -5.82 8.56 11.05
C SER A 62 -5.52 8.06 9.62
N PRO A 63 -6.01 6.86 9.23
CA PRO A 63 -5.88 6.35 7.86
C PRO A 63 -6.47 7.31 6.81
N ALA A 64 -5.68 7.63 5.80
CA ALA A 64 -6.06 8.44 4.65
C ALA A 64 -5.19 8.09 3.43
N PRO A 65 -5.62 8.40 2.19
CA PRO A 65 -4.77 8.27 1.01
C PRO A 65 -3.44 9.00 1.17
N GLY A 66 -2.35 8.35 0.78
CA GLY A 66 -0.98 8.87 0.90
C GLY A 66 -0.33 8.72 2.28
N MET A 67 -1.09 8.25 3.30
CA MET A 67 -0.51 7.87 4.58
C MET A 67 0.23 6.53 4.46
N VAL A 68 1.02 6.21 5.48
CA VAL A 68 1.84 5.00 5.49
C VAL A 68 1.50 4.13 6.68
N ALA A 69 1.24 2.84 6.42
CA ALA A 69 1.14 1.83 7.45
C ALA A 69 2.51 1.21 7.68
N ALA A 70 3.06 1.39 8.88
CA ALA A 70 4.38 0.93 9.25
C ALA A 70 4.35 0.03 10.49
N ARG A 71 5.26 -0.94 10.51
CA ARG A 71 5.65 -1.70 11.69
C ARG A 71 7.12 -2.11 11.53
N ARG A 72 7.71 -2.69 12.58
CA ARG A 72 9.03 -3.30 12.46
C ARG A 72 8.98 -4.40 11.38
N GLY A 73 9.83 -4.27 10.37
CA GLY A 73 9.99 -5.24 9.28
C GLY A 73 9.10 -5.04 8.05
N HIS A 74 8.06 -4.19 8.08
CA HIS A 74 7.25 -3.94 6.88
C HIS A 74 6.56 -2.58 6.87
N VAL A 75 6.41 -2.03 5.66
CA VAL A 75 5.78 -0.73 5.43
C VAL A 75 5.11 -0.67 4.05
N PHE A 76 3.94 -0.03 3.96
CA PHE A 76 3.21 0.18 2.71
C PHE A 76 2.42 1.49 2.71
N VAL A 77 2.10 2.00 1.51
CA VAL A 77 1.36 3.25 1.32
C VAL A 77 -0.13 2.96 1.12
N LEU A 78 -0.99 3.74 1.78
CA LEU A 78 -2.44 3.66 1.66
C LEU A 78 -2.89 4.41 0.41
N GLU A 79 -3.57 3.73 -0.52
CA GLU A 79 -4.06 4.32 -1.77
C GLU A 79 -5.55 4.66 -1.69
N GLN A 80 -6.39 3.69 -1.33
CA GLN A 80 -7.85 3.85 -1.30
C GLN A 80 -8.46 3.05 -0.15
N HIS A 81 -9.44 3.63 0.55
CA HIS A 81 -10.18 2.89 1.58
C HIS A 81 -11.09 1.86 0.91
N VAL A 82 -11.07 0.62 1.40
CA VAL A 82 -11.95 -0.44 0.92
C VAL A 82 -13.13 -0.60 1.89
N GLY A 83 -12.84 -0.64 3.20
CA GLY A 83 -13.84 -0.76 4.25
C GLY A 83 -13.22 -1.25 5.55
N GLY A 84 -13.77 -0.84 6.70
CA GLY A 84 -13.21 -1.19 8.01
C GLY A 84 -11.72 -0.82 8.13
N ASP A 85 -10.89 -1.78 8.54
CA ASP A 85 -9.43 -1.63 8.62
C ASP A 85 -8.71 -2.02 7.32
N VAL A 86 -9.42 -2.21 6.21
CA VAL A 86 -8.86 -2.67 4.93
C VAL A 86 -8.70 -1.51 3.95
N TRP A 87 -7.50 -1.41 3.37
CA TRP A 87 -7.12 -0.41 2.39
C TRP A 87 -6.48 -1.06 1.17
N MET A 88 -6.73 -0.51 -0.02
CA MET A 88 -5.90 -0.75 -1.18
C MET A 88 -4.52 -0.15 -0.89
N ALA A 89 -3.48 -0.98 -0.93
CA ALA A 89 -2.14 -0.62 -0.52
C ALA A 89 -1.17 -0.74 -1.68
N TYR A 90 -0.33 0.28 -1.89
CA TYR A 90 0.92 0.12 -2.63
C TYR A 90 1.95 -0.54 -1.69
N ASP A 91 2.16 -1.83 -1.91
CA ASP A 91 2.90 -2.73 -1.01
C ASP A 91 4.15 -3.27 -1.71
N ALA A 92 5.25 -2.50 -1.60
CA ALA A 92 6.56 -2.84 -2.14
C ALA A 92 7.23 -3.97 -1.33
N ASN A 93 7.98 -4.84 -2.01
CA ASN A 93 8.59 -6.04 -1.45
C ASN A 93 7.59 -6.94 -0.72
N SER A 94 6.41 -7.10 -1.30
CA SER A 94 5.38 -8.01 -0.84
C SER A 94 5.24 -9.19 -1.80
N GLY A 95 4.82 -10.36 -1.28
CA GLY A 95 4.54 -11.56 -2.07
C GLY A 95 5.60 -11.89 -3.14
N GLY A 96 6.62 -12.67 -2.79
CA GLY A 96 7.63 -13.11 -3.77
C GLY A 96 8.53 -11.99 -4.29
N HIS A 97 8.89 -11.02 -3.46
CA HIS A 97 9.76 -9.88 -3.83
C HIS A 97 9.21 -9.01 -4.96
N THR A 98 7.90 -8.78 -4.99
CA THR A 98 7.25 -7.90 -5.95
C THR A 98 6.71 -6.63 -5.28
N THR A 99 6.33 -5.66 -6.10
CA THR A 99 5.48 -4.54 -5.68
C THR A 99 4.07 -4.84 -6.14
N ARG A 100 3.11 -4.81 -5.20
CA ARG A 100 1.71 -5.12 -5.48
C ARG A 100 0.81 -3.97 -5.06
N ILE A 101 -0.25 -3.73 -5.81
CA ILE A 101 -1.39 -2.94 -5.37
C ILE A 101 -2.48 -3.92 -4.97
N HIS A 102 -2.74 -4.01 -3.67
CA HIS A 102 -3.69 -4.99 -3.15
C HIS A 102 -4.38 -4.61 -1.85
N ALA A 103 -5.53 -5.24 -1.58
CA ALA A 103 -6.27 -5.03 -0.34
C ALA A 103 -5.48 -5.56 0.86
N ARG A 104 -5.30 -4.71 1.88
CA ARG A 104 -4.51 -4.99 3.07
C ARG A 104 -5.20 -4.46 4.33
N SER A 105 -5.28 -5.33 5.33
CA SER A 105 -5.67 -4.93 6.68
C SER A 105 -4.55 -4.11 7.33
N LEU A 106 -4.94 -3.06 8.05
CA LEU A 106 -4.07 -2.24 8.88
C LEU A 106 -3.78 -2.86 10.25
N ARG A 107 -4.37 -4.02 10.58
CA ARG A 107 -4.17 -4.68 11.88
C ARG A 107 -2.68 -4.95 12.14
N GLY A 108 -2.20 -4.46 13.28
CA GLY A 108 -0.79 -4.57 13.69
C GLY A 108 0.15 -3.58 13.01
N TYR A 109 -0.38 -2.56 12.31
CA TYR A 109 0.38 -1.43 11.78
C TYR A 109 0.04 -0.15 12.53
N THR A 110 1.03 0.74 12.64
CA THR A 110 0.82 2.14 13.00
C THR A 110 0.69 2.93 11.71
N VAL A 111 -0.36 3.75 11.59
CA VAL A 111 -0.49 4.69 10.47
C VAL A 111 0.21 6.00 10.82
N VAL A 112 1.08 6.45 9.93
CA VAL A 112 1.90 7.66 10.10
C VAL A 112 1.70 8.63 8.94
N ASN A 113 1.89 9.92 9.23
CA ASN A 113 1.92 10.99 8.23
C ASN A 113 3.38 11.21 7.75
N PRO A 114 3.75 10.73 6.56
CA PRO A 114 5.13 10.83 6.07
C PRO A 114 5.53 12.26 5.68
N ARG A 115 4.60 13.21 5.67
CA ARG A 115 4.86 14.65 5.43
C ARG A 115 4.72 15.49 6.69
N GLY A 116 4.53 14.86 7.85
CA GLY A 116 4.35 15.54 9.14
C GLY A 116 5.66 15.79 9.89
N ALA A 117 6.81 15.38 9.34
CA ALA A 117 8.13 15.64 9.89
C ALA A 117 9.15 15.81 8.76
N GLU A 118 10.26 16.50 9.06
CA GLU A 118 11.42 16.55 8.18
C GLU A 118 12.15 15.21 8.16
N ILE A 119 12.83 14.94 7.05
CA ILE A 119 13.49 13.66 6.73
C ILE A 119 14.98 13.88 6.56
#